data_AF-A0A0D1W7P1-F1
#
_entry.id   AF-A0A0D1W7P1-F1
#
_cell.length_a   1.000
_cell.length_b   1.000
_cell.length_c   1.000
_cell.angle_alpha   90.00
_cell.angle_beta   90.00
_cell.angle_gamma   90.00
#
_symmetry.space_group_name_H-M   'P 1'
#
loop_
_entity.id
_entity.type
_entity.pdbx_description
1 polymer ?
#
loop_
_entity_poly.entity_id
_entity_poly.type
_entity_poly.pdbx_seq_one_letter_code
_entity_poly.pdbx_strand_id
1 'polypeptide(L)' 'MSAPNAGRQSPEPERQTGAQQGDTPSQGSGKIDESKGKDEGKDDQLSGLSSNPKHILQEHSDASTSKTT' A
#
# COMPACT_ATOMS: atom_id res chain seq x y z
N MET A 1 28.45 -39.68 13.23
CA MET A 1 28.41 -38.45 14.04
C MET A 1 27.00 -37.87 13.92
N SER A 2 26.15 -38.06 14.92
CA SER A 2 24.76 -37.56 14.91
C SER A 2 24.73 -36.02 15.02
N ALA A 3 23.72 -35.38 14.42
CA ALA A 3 23.55 -33.93 14.50
C ALA A 3 23.53 -33.47 15.97
N PRO A 4 24.24 -32.39 16.36
CA PRO A 4 24.47 -32.05 17.77
C PRO A 4 23.22 -31.77 18.60
N ASN A 5 22.02 -31.69 18.00
CA ASN A 5 20.75 -31.57 18.70
C ASN A 5 19.59 -32.02 17.79
N ALA A 6 19.47 -33.32 17.55
CA ALA A 6 18.21 -33.88 17.05
C ALA A 6 17.17 -33.79 18.19
N GLY A 7 16.03 -33.15 17.94
CA GLY A 7 14.96 -33.00 18.95
C GLY A 7 14.83 -31.62 19.59
N ARG A 8 15.25 -30.53 18.95
CA ARG A 8 14.83 -29.18 19.37
C ARG A 8 13.32 -29.04 19.13
N GLN A 9 12.52 -29.45 20.11
CA GLN A 9 11.12 -29.07 20.17
C GLN A 9 11.02 -27.59 20.54
N SER A 10 10.16 -26.85 19.87
CA SER A 10 9.87 -25.46 20.24
C SER A 10 9.44 -25.39 21.71
N PRO A 11 9.78 -24.32 22.45
CA PRO A 11 9.21 -24.08 23.76
C PRO A 11 7.68 -24.11 23.69
N GLU A 12 7.03 -24.55 24.77
CA GLU A 12 5.57 -24.44 24.88
C GLU A 12 5.12 -23.00 24.61
N PRO A 13 3.93 -22.81 24.02
CA PRO A 13 3.44 -21.49 23.61
C PRO A 13 3.61 -20.44 24.73
N GLU A 14 3.24 -20.75 25.96
CA GLU A 14 3.32 -19.82 27.09
C GLU A 14 4.74 -19.33 27.43
N ARG A 15 5.78 -20.05 26.97
CA ARG A 15 7.21 -19.71 27.16
C ARG A 15 7.86 -19.18 25.89
N GLN A 16 7.11 -19.14 24.79
CA GLN A 16 7.58 -18.65 23.52
C GLN A 16 7.55 -17.12 23.53
N THR A 17 8.59 -16.47 22.99
CA THR A 17 8.70 -15.01 22.96
C THR A 17 7.69 -14.42 21.96
N GLY A 18 7.12 -13.23 22.25
CA GLY A 18 6.07 -12.57 21.45
C GLY A 18 6.29 -12.56 19.93
N ALA A 19 7.53 -12.33 19.50
CA ALA A 19 7.95 -12.36 18.09
C ALA A 19 7.64 -13.67 17.33
N GLN A 20 7.38 -14.77 18.04
CA GLN A 20 7.05 -16.07 17.45
C GLN A 20 5.62 -16.53 17.79
N GLN A 21 4.92 -15.88 18.72
CA GLN A 21 3.61 -16.27 19.25
C GLN A 21 2.42 -15.67 18.49
N GLY A 22 2.67 -14.74 17.57
CA GLY A 22 1.61 -14.04 16.84
C GLY A 22 1.79 -12.53 16.76
N ASP A 23 2.90 -11.97 17.25
CA ASP A 23 3.24 -10.59 16.89
C ASP A 23 3.41 -10.52 15.37
N THR A 24 2.53 -9.77 14.71
CA THR A 24 2.67 -9.50 13.28
C THR A 24 4.04 -8.87 13.06
N PRO A 25 4.87 -9.36 12.10
CA PRO A 25 6.23 -8.86 11.89
C PRO A 25 6.26 -7.40 11.37
N SER A 26 5.09 -6.78 11.24
CA SER A 26 4.92 -5.37 10.96
C SER A 26 3.50 -4.98 11.36
N GLN A 27 3.28 -4.61 12.62
CA GLN A 27 2.36 -3.50 12.87
C GLN A 27 3.10 -2.28 12.33
N GLY A 28 2.96 -2.05 11.02
CA GLY A 28 3.69 -1.04 10.29
C GLY A 28 3.57 0.28 11.04
N SER A 29 4.67 0.72 11.65
CA SER A 29 4.78 2.05 12.25
C SER A 29 4.90 3.13 11.17
N GLY A 30 4.27 2.89 10.01
CA GLY A 30 4.04 3.92 9.03
C GLY A 30 3.09 4.91 9.69
N LYS A 31 3.65 5.95 10.28
CA LYS A 31 2.90 7.17 10.61
C LYS A 31 2.07 7.46 9.35
N ILE A 32 0.75 7.55 9.46
CA ILE A 32 0.02 8.36 8.49
C ILE A 32 0.52 9.77 8.79
N ASP A 33 1.64 10.12 8.19
CA ASP A 33 2.22 11.44 8.32
C ASP A 33 1.17 12.39 7.78
N GLU A 34 0.57 13.28 8.57
CA GLU A 34 -0.40 14.29 8.09
C GLU A 34 0.34 15.58 7.68
N SER A 35 1.62 15.47 7.34
CA SER A 35 2.44 16.60 6.93
C SER A 35 1.85 17.33 5.71
N LYS A 36 1.91 18.66 5.77
CA LYS A 36 1.57 19.59 4.69
C LYS A 36 2.40 19.36 3.41
N GLY A 37 3.51 18.64 3.53
CA GLY A 37 4.44 18.33 2.43
C GLY A 37 3.98 17.23 1.46
N LYS A 38 2.83 16.60 1.69
CA LYS A 38 2.31 15.57 0.77
C LYS A 38 1.98 16.08 -0.62
N ASP A 39 1.51 17.32 -0.71
CA ASP A 39 1.15 17.95 -1.98
C ASP A 39 2.30 18.81 -2.53
N GLU A 40 3.42 18.96 -1.80
CA GLU A 40 4.59 19.69 -2.29
C GLU A 40 5.22 18.93 -3.48
N GLY A 41 5.30 19.60 -4.63
CA GLY A 41 5.86 19.01 -5.86
C GLY A 41 4.92 18.05 -6.60
N LYS A 42 3.67 17.92 -6.17
CA LYS A 42 2.66 17.09 -6.87
C LYS A 42 2.47 17.53 -8.32
N ASP A 43 2.39 18.83 -8.56
CA ASP A 43 2.21 19.36 -9.91
C ASP A 43 3.45 19.09 -10.80
N ASP A 44 4.65 19.13 -10.21
CA ASP A 44 5.89 18.78 -10.91
C ASP A 44 5.95 17.28 -11.24
N GLN A 45 5.46 16.42 -10.35
CA GLN A 45 5.34 14.97 -10.60
C GLN A 45 4.30 14.63 -11.67
N LEU A 46 3.23 15.41 -11.77
CA LEU A 46 2.17 15.23 -12.76
C LEU A 46 2.47 15.92 -14.10
N SER A 47 3.49 16.79 -14.16
CA SER A 47 3.82 17.61 -15.34
C SER A 47 4.08 16.80 -16.62
N GLY A 48 4.60 15.57 -16.51
CA GLY A 48 4.83 14.65 -17.62
C GLY A 48 3.65 13.73 -17.94
N LEU A 49 2.61 13.75 -17.11
CA LEU A 49 1.39 12.95 -17.25
C LEU A 49 0.28 13.80 -17.86
N SER A 50 0.59 14.46 -18.99
CA SER A 50 -0.42 15.21 -19.74
C SER A 50 -1.62 14.29 -20.01
N SER A 51 -2.83 14.79 -19.75
CA SER A 51 -4.07 14.04 -19.96
C SER A 51 -4.07 13.33 -21.31
N ASN A 52 -4.54 12.07 -21.32
CA ASN A 52 -4.61 11.27 -22.53
C ASN A 52 -5.29 12.03 -23.68
N PRO A 53 -4.89 11.78 -24.94
CA PRO A 53 -5.57 12.35 -26.10
C PRO A 53 -7.08 12.15 -26.02
N LYS A 54 -7.84 13.16 -26.43
CA LYS A 54 -9.32 13.10 -26.42
C LYS A 54 -9.79 11.91 -27.24
N HIS A 55 -10.67 11.09 -26.68
CA HIS A 55 -11.23 9.95 -27.40
C HIS A 55 -12.21 10.46 -28.48
N ILE A 56 -12.23 9.81 -29.66
CA ILE A 56 -13.04 10.25 -30.81
C ILE A 56 -14.54 10.34 -30.51
N LEU A 57 -15.04 9.56 -29.54
CA LEU A 57 -16.45 9.55 -29.14
C LEU A 57 -16.74 10.47 -27.95
N GLN A 58 -15.75 11.14 -27.38
CA GLN A 58 -15.91 11.87 -26.12
C GLN A 58 -16.97 12.97 -26.22
N GLU A 59 -17.01 13.71 -27.33
CA GLU A 59 -18.01 14.77 -27.55
C GLU A 59 -19.43 14.21 -27.67
N HIS A 60 -19.57 13.05 -28.32
CA HIS A 60 -20.86 12.38 -28.44
C HIS A 60 -21.32 11.82 -27.08
N SER A 61 -20.41 11.20 -26.32
CA SER A 61 -20.67 10.74 -24.97
C SER A 61 -21.13 11.90 -24.08
N ASP A 62 -20.35 12.98 -24.02
CA ASP A 62 -20.66 14.17 -23.21
C ASP A 62 -22.00 14.78 -23.60
N ALA A 63 -22.31 14.92 -24.89
CA ALA A 63 -23.59 15.45 -25.35
C ALA A 63 -24.79 14.54 -24.99
N SER A 64 -24.60 13.22 -25.01
CA SER A 64 -25.66 12.25 -24.71
C SER A 64 -25.90 12.05 -23.21
N THR A 65 -24.87 12.24 -22.38
CA THR A 65 -24.95 12.07 -20.91
C THR A 65 -25.12 13.38 -20.16
N SER A 66 -24.95 14.53 -20.83
CA SER A 66 -25.18 15.83 -20.21
C SER A 66 -26.66 16.01 -19.91
N LYS A 67 -26.97 16.16 -18.63
CA LYS A 67 -28.31 16.43 -18.15
C LYS A 67 -28.63 17.90 -18.44
N THR A 68 -29.44 18.15 -19.46
CA THR A 68 -30.03 19.48 -19.71
C THR A 68 -30.79 19.91 -18.45
N THR A 69 -30.29 20.96 -17.78
CA THR A 69 -31.05 21.72 -16.78
C THR A 69 -31.68 22.89 -17.50
#